data_AF-A0A544YJJ0-F1
#
_entry.id   AF-A0A544YJJ0-F1
#
_cell.length_a   1.000
_cell.length_b   1.000
_cell.length_c   1.000
_cell.angle_alpha   90.00
_cell.angle_beta   90.00
_cell.angle_gamma   90.00
#
_symmetry.space_group_name_H-M   'P 1'
#
loop_
_entity.id
_entity.type
_entity.pdbx_description
1 polymer ?
#
loop_
_entity_poly.entity_id
_entity_poly.type
_entity_poly.pdbx_seq_one_letter_code
_entity_poly.pdbx_strand_id
1 'polypeptide(L)'
;MVHNFRDIGASIASGYPVDGMIVIPCSVKTLGAIASGVSENLLVRAADVTLKERRRLVLCVRETPLHLGHLWAMVTATEIGAIIAPPMPAFYSNPESLDDVVDHIVARALSLIGVHVPAAPPWQGTPASATRTGDQERPGDADPATVLGRPAW
;
A
#
# COMPACT_ATOMS: atom_id res chain seq x y z
N MET A 1 23.22 5.30 -8.42
CA MET A 1 23.33 6.75 -8.64
C MET A 1 22.47 7.46 -7.63
N VAL A 2 22.88 8.64 -7.15
CA VAL A 2 22.09 9.47 -6.23
C VAL A 2 21.94 10.83 -6.88
N HIS A 3 20.72 11.35 -6.93
CA HIS A 3 20.41 12.65 -7.52
C HIS A 3 19.84 13.58 -6.45
N ASN A 4 20.18 14.87 -6.54
CA ASN A 4 19.54 15.88 -5.70
C ASN A 4 18.11 16.11 -6.20
N PHE A 5 17.14 16.30 -5.31
CA PHE A 5 15.75 16.54 -5.71
C PHE A 5 15.56 17.83 -6.55
N ARG A 6 16.52 18.77 -6.52
CA ARG A 6 16.51 19.98 -7.35
C ARG A 6 17.12 19.78 -8.74
N ASP A 7 17.77 18.64 -8.98
CA ASP A 7 18.47 18.35 -10.24
C ASP A 7 17.49 17.87 -11.33
N ILE A 8 16.76 18.79 -11.93
CA ILE A 8 15.82 18.49 -13.03
C ILE A 8 16.56 17.97 -14.28
N GLY A 9 17.88 18.15 -14.38
CA GLY A 9 18.71 17.63 -15.47
C GLY A 9 19.10 16.16 -15.32
N ALA A 10 18.78 15.52 -14.19
CA ALA A 10 19.10 14.11 -13.96
C ALA A 10 18.42 13.20 -15.00
N SER A 11 19.07 12.07 -15.31
CA SER A 11 18.61 11.14 -16.36
C SER A 11 17.16 10.65 -16.14
N ILE A 12 16.78 10.42 -14.88
CA ILE A 12 15.43 9.96 -14.50
C ILE A 12 14.33 10.99 -14.81
N ALA A 13 14.67 12.24 -15.15
CA ALA A 13 13.70 13.26 -15.57
C ALA A 13 13.22 13.13 -17.03
N SER A 14 13.81 12.21 -17.82
CA SER A 14 13.56 12.09 -19.26
C SER A 14 13.59 10.65 -19.79
N GLY A 15 12.90 9.73 -19.11
CA GLY A 15 12.61 8.39 -19.65
C GLY A 15 13.72 7.35 -19.50
N TYR A 16 14.80 7.67 -18.74
CA TYR A 16 15.88 6.73 -18.43
C TYR A 16 15.35 5.35 -18.04
N PRO A 17 15.91 4.24 -18.55
CA PRO A 17 15.37 2.90 -18.34
C PRO A 17 15.43 2.52 -16.85
N VAL A 18 14.25 2.35 -16.25
CA VAL A 18 14.05 1.83 -14.89
C VAL A 18 12.84 0.90 -14.89
N ASP A 19 12.82 -0.09 -14.00
CA ASP A 19 11.72 -1.07 -13.90
C ASP A 19 10.46 -0.48 -13.25
N GLY A 20 10.65 0.54 -12.40
CA GLY A 20 9.57 1.22 -11.69
C GLY A 20 10.12 2.26 -10.72
N MET A 21 9.21 2.86 -9.95
CA MET A 21 9.54 3.85 -8.93
C MET A 21 8.75 3.57 -7.65
N ILE A 22 9.42 3.64 -6.51
CA ILE A 22 8.79 3.57 -5.18
C ILE A 22 9.09 4.87 -4.44
N VAL A 23 8.06 5.50 -3.88
CA VAL A 23 8.19 6.62 -2.95
C VAL A 23 7.88 6.11 -1.54
N ILE A 24 8.92 5.97 -0.71
CA ILE A 24 8.81 5.40 0.64
C ILE A 24 9.65 6.20 1.65
N PRO A 25 9.04 6.81 2.69
CA PRO A 25 7.60 7.09 2.81
C PRO A 25 7.16 8.15 1.79
N CYS A 26 5.88 8.12 1.40
CA CYS A 26 5.24 9.16 0.60
C CYS A 26 4.46 10.11 1.51
N SER A 27 4.83 11.39 1.53
CA SER A 27 4.09 12.43 2.26
C SER A 27 2.85 12.86 1.47
N VAL A 28 1.83 13.39 2.16
CA VAL A 28 0.62 13.95 1.50
C VAL A 28 0.98 15.06 0.52
N LYS A 29 1.97 15.91 0.84
CA LYS A 29 2.46 16.94 -0.09
C LYS A 29 2.95 16.33 -1.40
N THR A 30 3.74 15.26 -1.31
CA THR A 30 4.28 14.57 -2.48
C THR A 30 3.17 13.89 -3.26
N LEU A 31 2.25 13.20 -2.57
CA LEU A 31 1.07 12.59 -3.17
C LEU A 31 0.24 13.61 -3.95
N GLY A 32 -0.06 14.77 -3.36
CA GLY A 32 -0.82 15.84 -4.03
C GLY A 32 -0.12 16.38 -5.26
N ALA A 33 1.19 16.61 -5.20
CA ALA A 33 1.97 17.06 -6.36
C ALA A 33 1.98 16.03 -7.50
N ILE A 34 2.11 14.74 -7.18
CA ILE A 34 2.02 13.65 -8.17
C ILE A 34 0.61 13.55 -8.75
N ALA A 35 -0.42 13.53 -7.91
CA ALA A 35 -1.83 13.40 -8.33
C ALA A 35 -2.28 14.56 -9.23
N SER A 36 -1.76 15.77 -9.01
CA SER A 36 -2.05 16.96 -9.82
C SER A 36 -1.15 17.09 -11.06
N GLY A 37 -0.08 16.31 -11.18
CA GLY A 37 0.92 16.43 -12.26
C GLY A 37 1.81 17.67 -12.16
N VAL A 38 1.80 18.40 -11.04
CA VAL A 38 2.58 19.64 -10.86
C VAL A 38 4.02 19.29 -10.50
N SER A 39 4.90 19.33 -11.50
CA SER A 39 6.30 18.91 -11.39
C SER A 39 7.22 20.04 -10.93
N GLU A 40 7.31 20.27 -9.62
CA GLU A 40 8.16 21.33 -9.03
C GLU A 40 9.61 20.88 -8.75
N ASN A 41 9.86 19.57 -8.75
CA ASN A 41 11.15 18.99 -8.41
C ASN A 41 11.38 17.64 -9.10
N LEU A 42 12.61 17.11 -9.02
CA LEU A 42 13.01 15.88 -9.68
C LEU A 42 12.20 14.66 -9.21
N LEU A 43 11.80 14.59 -7.94
CA LEU A 43 11.00 13.47 -7.43
C LEU A 43 9.66 13.42 -8.15
N VAL A 44 8.94 14.54 -8.18
CA VAL A 44 7.63 14.60 -8.86
C VAL A 44 7.80 14.43 -10.36
N ARG A 45 8.88 14.96 -10.95
CA ARG A 45 9.21 14.75 -12.37
C ARG A 45 9.46 13.28 -12.70
N ALA A 46 10.24 12.57 -11.89
CA ALA A 46 10.51 11.16 -12.09
C ALA A 46 9.24 10.32 -11.93
N ALA A 47 8.34 10.70 -11.04
CA ALA A 47 7.03 10.05 -10.89
C ALA A 47 6.14 10.27 -12.14
N ASP A 48 6.06 11.51 -12.64
CA ASP A 48 5.37 11.85 -13.88
C ASP A 48 5.95 11.08 -15.09
N VAL A 49 7.27 11.01 -15.18
CA VAL A 49 7.96 10.18 -16.19
C VAL A 49 7.62 8.70 -16.02
N THR A 50 7.58 8.18 -14.80
CA THR A 50 7.22 6.78 -14.54
C THR A 50 5.82 6.48 -15.05
N LEU A 51 4.85 7.36 -14.77
CA LEU A 51 3.46 7.21 -15.20
C LEU A 51 3.29 7.32 -16.72
N LYS A 52 3.90 8.34 -17.35
CA LYS A 52 3.78 8.55 -18.81
C LYS A 52 4.41 7.43 -19.62
N GLU A 53 5.49 6.83 -19.11
CA GLU A 53 6.15 5.66 -19.70
C GLU A 53 5.44 4.33 -19.35
N ARG A 54 4.27 4.39 -18.70
CA ARG A 54 3.45 3.22 -18.30
C ARG A 54 4.21 2.23 -17.41
N ARG A 55 5.08 2.74 -16.54
CA ARG A 55 5.83 1.96 -15.55
C ARG A 55 5.12 1.97 -14.20
N ARG A 56 5.47 1.03 -13.34
CA ARG A 56 4.83 0.90 -12.01
C ARG A 56 5.36 1.99 -11.09
N LEU A 57 4.46 2.83 -10.58
CA LEU A 57 4.72 3.81 -9.52
C LEU A 57 4.03 3.36 -8.24
N VAL A 58 4.79 3.10 -7.18
CA VAL A 58 4.27 2.70 -5.87
C VAL A 58 4.43 3.86 -4.88
N LEU A 59 3.34 4.24 -4.22
CA LEU A 59 3.31 5.32 -3.24
C LEU A 59 3.01 4.75 -1.86
N CYS A 60 4.02 4.72 -0.99
CA CYS A 60 3.88 4.28 0.39
C CYS A 60 3.41 5.42 1.29
N VAL A 61 2.16 5.85 1.09
CA VAL A 61 1.56 7.00 1.79
C VAL A 61 1.50 6.73 3.29
N ARG A 62 2.12 7.61 4.09
CA ARG A 62 2.12 7.51 5.55
C ARG A 62 1.56 8.80 6.15
N GLU A 63 0.31 8.74 6.58
CA GLU A 63 -0.38 9.80 7.32
C GLU A 63 -1.51 9.22 8.18
N THR A 64 -1.80 9.84 9.32
CA THR A 64 -2.99 9.49 10.13
C THR A 64 -3.32 10.62 11.13
N PRO A 65 -4.60 11.01 11.29
CA PRO A 65 -5.77 10.55 10.55
C PRO A 65 -5.83 11.11 9.11
N LEU A 66 -6.66 10.50 8.27
CA LEU A 66 -6.89 10.97 6.91
C LEU A 66 -8.14 11.85 6.85
N HIS A 67 -8.04 13.00 6.17
CA HIS A 67 -9.20 13.78 5.78
C HIS A 67 -9.54 13.56 4.30
N LEU A 68 -10.72 14.05 3.86
CA LEU A 68 -11.23 13.80 2.50
C LEU A 68 -10.27 14.22 1.38
N GLY A 69 -9.59 15.36 1.53
CA GLY A 69 -8.55 15.77 0.57
C GLY A 69 -7.38 14.78 0.40
N HIS A 70 -6.94 14.09 1.46
CA HIS A 70 -5.93 13.03 1.34
C HIS A 70 -6.48 11.86 0.51
N LEU A 71 -7.73 11.47 0.79
CA LEU A 71 -8.38 10.35 0.11
C LEU A 71 -8.60 10.66 -1.38
N TRP A 72 -9.05 11.87 -1.73
CA TRP A 72 -9.16 12.28 -3.13
C TRP A 72 -7.82 12.25 -3.85
N ALA A 73 -6.74 12.72 -3.22
CA ALA A 73 -5.41 12.63 -3.82
C ALA A 73 -4.97 11.16 -4.03
N MET A 74 -5.30 10.25 -3.11
CA MET A 74 -5.05 8.82 -3.27
C MET A 74 -5.90 8.21 -4.41
N VAL A 75 -7.16 8.61 -4.54
CA VAL A 75 -8.05 8.20 -5.63
C VAL A 75 -7.48 8.65 -6.96
N THR A 76 -7.19 9.95 -7.12
CA THR A 76 -6.62 10.49 -8.36
C THR A 76 -5.30 9.82 -8.72
N ALA A 77 -4.40 9.64 -7.76
CA ALA A 77 -3.15 8.92 -7.99
C ALA A 77 -3.39 7.48 -8.49
N THR A 78 -4.39 6.80 -7.95
CA THR A 78 -4.78 5.45 -8.39
C THR A 78 -5.35 5.47 -9.82
N GLU A 79 -6.21 6.43 -10.14
CA GLU A 79 -6.84 6.60 -11.45
C GLU A 79 -5.81 6.85 -12.56
N ILE A 80 -4.73 7.58 -12.26
CA ILE A 80 -3.63 7.83 -13.22
C ILE A 80 -2.61 6.68 -13.30
N GLY A 81 -2.80 5.61 -12.53
CA GLY A 81 -2.03 4.37 -12.63
C GLY A 81 -0.97 4.15 -11.54
N ALA A 82 -0.92 4.99 -10.50
CA ALA A 82 -0.08 4.74 -9.33
C ALA A 82 -0.72 3.67 -8.42
N ILE A 83 0.11 3.00 -7.62
CA ILE A 83 -0.31 2.00 -6.64
C ILE A 83 -0.20 2.63 -5.25
N ILE A 84 -1.31 2.79 -4.54
CA ILE A 84 -1.33 3.23 -3.15
C ILE A 84 -1.05 2.02 -2.24
N ALA A 85 0.12 2.01 -1.60
CA ALA A 85 0.61 0.91 -0.77
C ALA A 85 1.11 1.43 0.58
N PRO A 86 0.20 1.91 1.47
CA PRO A 86 0.59 2.44 2.76
C PRO A 86 1.38 1.41 3.58
N PRO A 87 2.37 1.83 4.38
CA PRO A 87 3.20 0.94 5.20
C PRO A 87 2.38 0.44 6.40
N MET A 88 1.53 -0.56 6.16
CA MET A 88 0.67 -1.19 7.16
C MET A 88 1.34 -2.47 7.69
N PRO A 89 1.67 -2.56 8.99
CA PRO A 89 2.26 -3.74 9.58
C PRO A 89 1.39 -5.00 9.41
N ALA A 90 2.02 -6.09 8.99
CA ALA A 90 1.40 -7.41 8.92
C ALA A 90 1.69 -8.20 10.21
N PHE A 91 0.72 -8.26 11.13
CA PHE A 91 0.90 -9.00 12.38
C PHE A 91 0.60 -10.51 12.26
N TYR A 92 0.02 -10.96 11.13
CA TYR A 92 -0.26 -12.38 10.90
C TYR A 92 1.01 -13.24 10.77
N SER A 93 2.16 -12.63 10.48
CA SER A 93 3.46 -13.29 10.45
C SER A 93 4.10 -13.42 11.83
N ASN A 94 3.43 -12.95 12.90
CA ASN A 94 3.96 -12.89 14.27
C ASN A 94 5.40 -12.35 14.32
N PRO A 95 5.63 -11.09 13.89
CA PRO A 95 6.97 -10.50 13.88
C PRO A 95 7.54 -10.45 15.29
N GLU A 96 8.81 -10.82 15.45
CA GLU A 96 9.51 -10.85 16.74
C GLU A 96 10.26 -9.52 17.00
N SER A 97 10.41 -8.70 15.96
CA SER A 97 11.12 -7.43 16.01
C SER A 97 10.47 -6.34 15.14
N LEU A 98 10.87 -5.09 15.38
CA LEU A 98 10.50 -3.98 14.50
C LEU A 98 11.10 -4.16 13.09
N ASP A 99 12.29 -4.75 13.00
CA ASP A 99 12.96 -5.01 11.73
C ASP A 99 12.14 -5.99 10.88
N ASP A 100 11.54 -7.02 11.48
CA ASP A 100 10.64 -7.95 10.76
C ASP A 100 9.43 -7.21 10.16
N VAL A 101 8.89 -6.21 10.87
CA VAL A 101 7.78 -5.38 10.37
C VAL A 101 8.22 -4.52 9.20
N VAL A 102 9.39 -3.88 9.32
CA VAL A 102 9.97 -3.02 8.28
C VAL A 102 10.29 -3.85 7.04
N ASP A 103 10.94 -5.00 7.21
CA ASP A 103 11.32 -5.91 6.14
C ASP A 103 10.10 -6.43 5.38
N HIS A 104 9.01 -6.78 6.09
CA HIS A 104 7.77 -7.16 5.44
C HIS A 104 7.19 -6.03 4.56
N ILE A 105 7.19 -4.79 5.06
CA ILE A 105 6.70 -3.62 4.32
C ILE A 105 7.56 -3.35 3.08
N VAL A 106 8.89 -3.39 3.24
CA VAL A 106 9.85 -3.17 2.15
C VAL A 106 9.74 -4.26 1.09
N ALA A 107 9.70 -5.52 1.50
CA ALA A 107 9.53 -6.66 0.59
C ALA A 107 8.20 -6.58 -0.16
N ARG A 108 7.12 -6.15 0.50
CA ARG A 108 5.83 -5.93 -0.16
C ARG A 108 5.94 -4.82 -1.21
N ALA A 109 6.56 -3.68 -0.89
CA ALA A 109 6.74 -2.58 -1.84
C ALA A 109 7.59 -2.99 -3.05
N LEU A 110 8.68 -3.73 -2.83
CA LEU A 110 9.54 -4.27 -3.90
C LEU A 110 8.78 -5.27 -4.79
N SER A 111 7.95 -6.14 -4.20
CA SER A 111 7.13 -7.08 -4.98
C SER A 111 6.15 -6.35 -5.93
N LEU A 112 5.70 -5.14 -5.54
CA LEU A 112 4.84 -4.28 -6.36
C LEU A 112 5.58 -3.59 -7.52
N ILE A 113 6.88 -3.82 -7.69
CA ILE A 113 7.61 -3.46 -8.92
C ILE A 113 8.25 -4.68 -9.58
N GLY A 114 7.92 -5.90 -9.12
CA GLY A 114 8.45 -7.16 -9.68
C GLY A 114 9.78 -7.60 -9.09
N VAL A 115 10.27 -6.94 -8.03
CA VAL A 115 11.50 -7.35 -7.32
C VAL A 115 11.11 -8.27 -6.18
N HIS A 116 11.51 -9.55 -6.27
CA HIS A 116 11.19 -10.55 -5.25
C HIS A 116 12.29 -10.62 -4.18
N VAL A 117 11.89 -10.59 -2.91
CA VAL A 117 12.80 -10.66 -1.76
C VAL A 117 12.47 -11.91 -0.94
N PRO A 118 13.44 -12.82 -0.69
CA PRO A 118 13.18 -14.06 0.06
C PRO A 118 12.70 -13.84 1.51
N ALA A 119 13.04 -12.69 2.11
CA ALA A 119 12.79 -12.39 3.52
C ALA A 119 11.31 -12.20 3.91
N ALA A 120 10.38 -12.14 2.95
CA ALA A 120 8.94 -12.05 3.23
C ALA A 120 8.16 -13.02 2.34
N PRO A 121 8.06 -14.30 2.71
CA PRO A 121 7.29 -15.26 1.93
C PRO A 121 5.81 -14.83 1.85
N PRO A 122 5.15 -15.01 0.70
CA PRO A 122 3.73 -14.72 0.59
C PRO A 122 2.94 -15.60 1.55
N TRP A 123 1.82 -15.08 2.03
CA TRP A 123 0.86 -15.86 2.80
C TRP A 123 0.40 -17.08 1.98
N GLN A 124 0.54 -18.29 2.55
CA GLN A 124 0.25 -19.56 1.87
C GLN A 124 -1.18 -20.06 2.09
N GLY A 125 -2.03 -19.29 2.76
CA GLY A 125 -3.36 -19.75 3.18
C GLY A 125 -3.33 -20.49 4.52
N THR A 126 -4.49 -20.59 5.14
CA THR A 126 -4.66 -21.51 6.28
C THR A 126 -4.61 -22.94 5.71
N PRO A 127 -3.81 -23.86 6.29
CA PRO A 127 -3.87 -25.27 5.93
C PRO A 127 -5.32 -25.75 5.98
N ALA A 128 -5.77 -26.54 5.01
CA ALA A 128 -7.11 -27.08 4.98
C ALA A 128 -7.41 -27.71 6.35
N SER A 129 -8.41 -27.16 7.06
CA SER A 129 -8.75 -27.61 8.40
C SER A 129 -9.02 -29.11 8.35
N ALA A 130 -8.32 -29.89 9.18
CA ALA A 130 -8.70 -31.26 9.44
C ALA A 130 -10.21 -31.28 9.72
N THR A 131 -10.92 -32.09 8.94
CA THR A 131 -12.37 -32.27 8.97
C THR A 131 -12.84 -32.25 10.42
N ARG A 132 -13.71 -31.31 10.79
CA ARG A 132 -14.38 -31.34 12.08
C ARG A 132 -15.26 -32.58 12.12
N THR A 133 -14.69 -33.72 12.49
CA THR A 133 -15.44 -34.93 12.81
C THR A 133 -16.01 -34.71 14.21
N GLY A 134 -17.23 -34.18 14.28
CA GLY A 134 -17.92 -33.96 15.53
C GLY A 134 -18.92 -32.82 15.48
N ASP A 135 -19.98 -32.98 14.68
CA ASP A 135 -21.25 -32.31 14.99
C ASP A 135 -21.76 -32.91 16.30
N GLN A 136 -21.40 -32.28 17.41
CA GLN A 136 -22.11 -32.42 18.67
C GLN A 136 -23.13 -31.27 18.70
N GLU A 137 -24.40 -31.65 18.55
CA GLU A 137 -25.58 -30.77 18.68
C GLU A 137 -25.42 -29.79 19.85
N ARG A 138 -25.51 -28.50 19.55
CA ARG A 138 -25.69 -27.46 20.59
C ARG A 138 -27.18 -27.15 20.70
N PRO A 139 -27.79 -27.30 21.89
CA PRO A 139 -29.18 -26.97 22.09
C PRO A 139 -29.37 -25.45 22.17
N GLY A 140 -30.32 -24.92 21.40
CA GLY A 140 -30.88 -23.58 21.58
C GLY A 140 -30.63 -22.61 20.42
N ASP A 141 -31.35 -22.79 19.32
CA ASP A 141 -31.69 -21.68 18.42
C ASP A 141 -32.57 -20.68 19.20
N ALA A 142 -31.94 -19.67 19.79
CA ALA A 142 -32.63 -18.49 20.29
C ALA A 142 -32.66 -17.43 19.18
N ASP A 143 -33.87 -17.01 18.82
CA ASP A 143 -34.20 -16.01 17.81
C ASP A 143 -33.41 -14.69 18.03
N PRO A 144 -32.68 -14.17 17.01
CA PRO A 144 -31.90 -12.94 17.09
C PRO A 144 -32.74 -11.68 17.41
N ALA A 145 -34.07 -11.74 17.35
CA ALA A 145 -34.96 -10.64 17.69
C ALA A 145 -34.99 -10.26 19.19
N THR A 146 -34.44 -11.09 20.08
CA THR A 146 -34.48 -10.84 21.55
C THR A 146 -33.29 -10.01 22.06
N VAL A 147 -32.22 -9.83 21.27
CA VAL A 147 -30.93 -9.30 21.77
C VAL A 147 -30.80 -7.77 21.68
N LEU A 148 -31.68 -7.07 20.96
CA LEU A 148 -31.59 -5.62 20.78
C LEU A 148 -32.88 -4.92 21.21
N GLY A 149 -33.01 -4.68 22.53
CA GLY A 149 -34.09 -3.89 23.11
C GLY A 149 -34.07 -2.43 22.64
N ARG A 150 -34.84 -2.11 21.60
CA ARG A 150 -35.17 -0.72 21.23
C ARG A 150 -36.69 -0.53 21.20
N PRO A 151 -37.24 0.47 21.89
CA PRO A 151 -38.68 0.75 21.83
C PRO A 151 -39.06 1.39 20.48
N ALA A 152 -40.24 1.02 20.00
CA ALA A 152 -40.84 1.53 18.77
C ALA A 152 -41.58 2.85 19.04
N TRP A 153 -40.94 3.95 18.64
CA TRP A 153 -41.57 5.19 18.19
C TRP A 153 -40.55 5.99 17.37
#